data_AF-A0A7W9CD30-F1
#
_entry.id   AF-A0A7W9CD30-F1
#
_cell.length_a   1.000
_cell.length_b   1.000
_cell.length_c   1.000
_cell.angle_alpha   90.00
_cell.angle_beta   90.00
_cell.angle_gamma   90.00
#
_symmetry.space_group_name_H-M   'P 1'
#
loop_
_entity.id
_entity.type
_entity.pdbx_description
1 polymer ?
#
loop_
_entity_poly.entity_id
_entity_poly.type
_entity_poly.pdbx_seq_one_letter_code
_entity_poly.pdbx_strand_id
1 'polypeptide(L)'
;MSLTDRRLRTAPGPRRSVEHRRRTFDVVEVAEDGTPRTGFDAVSALTVYLALLLLVPSDRVLPGLGNLGAPAVMWGFACFLWWIWHVLSRPREERLLLSPVSVAAWIFIGTMLLSYVFAMMRPIPVAEVLPADRALLRMLSFLGVVLVASTGIRSFARLQTLLRRLVLLTAVVATIGIVEFFLRRPLAPMIPTPGLVSGGGGGEDMRGDFLRSTATAIHPLEYATALSIAFPVALMLALRTSNRTRVIMISCAGLIGVSLVLAGSRSAIVGLLVGAIPLLLVLGARERVAAAIGGIAAIALVYVAVPGMIGTLRNLFLTAGSDTSVLSRTASLQLVDVLLPLSPWVGRGHGTFLPAYQIFDNQIILLLIEVGIVGTLAFVAVHVAAIVCVARCRTAPPAISGIAAALAAGCLVAVSLSIFFDSFSFPKAFGLLALAPGLCAGAWRVSQNLPLQFATSADAHA
;
A
#
# COMPACT_ATOMS: atom_id res chain seq x y z
N MET A 1 -63.48 -39.36 -38.23
CA MET A 1 -63.30 -37.96 -37.80
C MET A 1 -63.52 -37.92 -36.29
N SER A 2 -62.44 -37.71 -35.53
CA SER A 2 -62.29 -37.56 -34.06
C SER A 2 -62.68 -38.70 -33.10
N LEU A 3 -61.62 -39.28 -32.52
CA LEU A 3 -61.46 -40.21 -31.40
C LEU A 3 -61.73 -39.51 -30.04
N THR A 4 -62.52 -40.10 -29.11
CA THR A 4 -62.17 -40.72 -27.79
C THR A 4 -61.25 -39.88 -26.87
N ASP A 5 -61.37 -39.76 -25.54
CA ASP A 5 -61.99 -40.59 -24.50
C ASP A 5 -62.09 -39.76 -23.19
N ARG A 6 -62.86 -40.26 -22.22
CA ARG A 6 -63.24 -39.65 -20.93
C ARG A 6 -62.52 -40.40 -19.78
N ARG A 7 -62.37 -39.73 -18.61
CA ARG A 7 -62.15 -40.29 -17.22
C ARG A 7 -60.69 -40.67 -16.86
N LEU A 8 -60.13 -40.55 -15.64
CA LEU A 8 -60.60 -40.41 -14.24
C LEU A 8 -59.45 -39.82 -13.36
N ARG A 9 -59.78 -39.25 -12.19
CA ARG A 9 -58.86 -38.74 -11.14
C ARG A 9 -58.22 -39.84 -10.30
N THR A 10 -56.95 -39.67 -9.88
CA THR A 10 -56.35 -40.11 -8.59
C THR A 10 -55.10 -39.26 -8.24
N ALA A 11 -54.87 -38.97 -6.95
CA ALA A 11 -53.58 -38.50 -6.36
C ALA A 11 -52.94 -39.69 -5.58
N PRO A 12 -51.71 -39.67 -4.96
CA PRO A 12 -50.68 -38.62 -4.73
C PRO A 12 -49.18 -39.09 -4.92
N GLY A 13 -48.15 -38.21 -4.71
CA GLY A 13 -46.79 -38.59 -4.22
C GLY A 13 -45.52 -38.39 -5.11
N PRO A 14 -44.28 -38.35 -4.53
CA PRO A 14 -43.13 -37.50 -4.94
C PRO A 14 -41.94 -38.20 -5.65
N ARG A 15 -41.00 -37.45 -6.30
CA ARG A 15 -39.53 -37.75 -6.54
C ARG A 15 -38.88 -36.75 -7.54
N ARG A 16 -37.86 -35.96 -7.15
CA ARG A 16 -36.38 -36.16 -7.15
C ARG A 16 -35.62 -35.79 -8.46
N SER A 17 -34.82 -34.73 -8.34
CA SER A 17 -33.47 -34.46 -8.90
C SER A 17 -32.92 -35.35 -10.02
N VAL A 18 -32.53 -34.74 -11.15
CA VAL A 18 -31.42 -35.24 -11.98
C VAL A 18 -30.51 -34.08 -12.42
N GLU A 19 -29.25 -34.30 -12.12
CA GLU A 19 -28.01 -33.57 -12.29
C GLU A 19 -27.45 -33.74 -13.71
N HIS A 20 -26.97 -32.68 -14.38
CA HIS A 20 -26.09 -32.79 -15.55
C HIS A 20 -24.92 -31.78 -15.53
N ARG A 21 -23.90 -32.18 -14.75
CA ARG A 21 -22.45 -32.24 -15.02
C ARG A 21 -21.87 -31.59 -16.31
N ARG A 22 -21.06 -30.53 -16.10
CA ARG A 22 -19.79 -30.05 -16.74
C ARG A 22 -19.50 -30.21 -18.25
N ARG A 23 -19.01 -29.11 -18.87
CA ARG A 23 -17.67 -28.82 -19.50
C ARG A 23 -17.85 -27.53 -20.35
N THR A 24 -16.93 -26.58 -20.57
CA THR A 24 -15.46 -26.58 -20.68
C THR A 24 -14.96 -25.15 -20.48
N PHE A 25 -13.82 -25.01 -19.82
CA PHE A 25 -13.08 -23.78 -19.60
C PHE A 25 -12.73 -23.08 -20.91
N ASP A 26 -13.21 -21.85 -21.08
CA ASP A 26 -12.41 -20.81 -21.69
C ASP A 26 -12.79 -19.44 -21.12
N VAL A 27 -11.74 -18.77 -20.63
CA VAL A 27 -11.63 -17.36 -20.22
C VAL A 27 -12.32 -16.95 -18.92
N VAL A 28 -11.49 -16.48 -17.99
CA VAL A 28 -11.72 -16.05 -16.60
C VAL A 28 -12.62 -14.78 -16.49
N GLU A 29 -13.68 -14.66 -17.28
CA GLU A 29 -14.54 -13.47 -17.27
C GLU A 29 -16.05 -13.72 -17.08
N VAL A 30 -16.51 -14.97 -16.91
CA VAL A 30 -17.95 -15.26 -16.80
C VAL A 30 -18.23 -16.27 -15.69
N ALA A 31 -18.49 -15.78 -14.47
CA ALA A 31 -19.32 -16.40 -13.40
C ALA A 31 -19.18 -15.67 -12.05
N GLU A 32 -19.17 -14.34 -12.01
CA GLU A 32 -19.76 -13.66 -10.86
C GLU A 32 -21.20 -13.34 -11.25
N ASP A 33 -22.15 -14.19 -10.86
CA ASP A 33 -23.57 -13.83 -10.88
C ASP A 33 -23.77 -12.59 -10.01
N GLY A 34 -23.67 -11.42 -10.63
CA GLY A 34 -24.90 -10.75 -11.01
C GLY A 34 -25.82 -10.34 -9.87
N THR A 35 -25.29 -9.89 -8.73
CA THR A 35 -25.77 -8.60 -8.23
C THR A 35 -24.56 -7.70 -7.97
N PRO A 36 -24.36 -6.60 -8.71
CA PRO A 36 -23.64 -5.50 -8.10
C PRO A 36 -24.46 -5.17 -6.85
N ARG A 37 -23.91 -5.34 -5.65
CA ARG A 37 -24.49 -4.60 -4.53
C ARG A 37 -24.34 -3.14 -4.94
N THR A 38 -25.46 -2.52 -5.30
CA THR A 38 -25.62 -1.09 -5.61
C THR A 38 -25.46 -0.27 -4.33
N GLY A 39 -24.40 -0.54 -3.58
CA GLY A 39 -24.17 -0.05 -2.24
C GLY A 39 -22.69 0.11 -1.97
N PHE A 40 -22.41 1.02 -1.04
CA PHE A 40 -21.08 1.36 -0.59
C PHE A 40 -20.37 0.13 0.04
N ASP A 41 -19.27 -0.32 -0.55
CA ASP A 41 -18.50 -1.50 -0.12
C ASP A 41 -17.06 -1.14 0.29
N ALA A 42 -16.31 -2.14 0.78
CA ALA A 42 -14.93 -1.93 1.24
C ALA A 42 -14.01 -1.35 0.16
N VAL A 43 -14.17 -1.78 -1.10
CA VAL A 43 -13.40 -1.23 -2.22
C VAL A 43 -13.77 0.23 -2.48
N SER A 44 -15.04 0.61 -2.32
CA SER A 44 -15.48 2.01 -2.41
C SER A 44 -14.85 2.85 -1.30
N ALA A 45 -14.87 2.38 -0.05
CA ALA A 45 -14.21 3.05 1.07
C ALA A 45 -12.70 3.21 0.88
N LEU A 46 -12.01 2.15 0.42
CA LEU A 46 -10.58 2.18 0.14
C LEU A 46 -10.24 3.02 -1.10
N THR A 47 -11.16 3.16 -2.05
CA THR A 47 -10.98 4.07 -3.18
C THR A 47 -11.04 5.53 -2.73
N VAL A 48 -12.00 5.88 -1.87
CA VAL A 48 -12.06 7.21 -1.26
C VAL A 48 -10.79 7.46 -0.45
N TYR A 49 -10.36 6.49 0.35
CA TYR A 49 -9.09 6.55 1.09
C TYR A 49 -7.90 6.85 0.16
N LEU A 50 -7.76 6.11 -0.94
CA LEU A 50 -6.68 6.31 -1.91
C LEU A 50 -6.75 7.68 -2.59
N ALA A 51 -7.94 8.14 -2.97
CA ALA A 51 -8.12 9.45 -3.57
C ALA A 51 -7.72 10.57 -2.58
N LEU A 52 -8.18 10.48 -1.33
CA LEU A 52 -7.80 11.43 -0.28
C LEU A 52 -6.30 11.37 0.02
N LEU A 53 -5.70 10.18 0.04
CA LEU A 53 -4.28 9.99 0.35
C LEU A 53 -3.37 10.54 -0.76
N LEU A 54 -3.70 10.25 -2.02
CA LEU A 54 -2.83 10.52 -3.17
C LEU A 54 -3.10 11.88 -3.81
N LEU A 55 -4.37 12.32 -3.92
CA LEU A 55 -4.71 13.54 -4.65
C LEU A 55 -4.71 14.79 -3.77
N VAL A 56 -5.03 14.67 -2.47
CA VAL A 56 -4.95 15.80 -1.55
C VAL A 56 -3.49 16.04 -1.19
N PRO A 57 -2.99 17.29 -1.26
CA PRO A 57 -1.64 17.60 -0.84
C PRO A 57 -1.41 17.20 0.63
N SER A 58 -0.28 16.53 0.93
CA SER A 58 -0.03 15.93 2.24
C SER A 58 0.08 16.96 3.36
N ASP A 59 0.37 18.22 3.04
CA ASP A 59 0.46 19.33 3.99
C ASP A 59 -0.93 19.82 4.43
N ARG A 60 -2.02 19.39 3.77
CA ARG A 60 -3.37 19.89 4.02
C ARG A 60 -4.04 19.12 5.15
N VAL A 61 -4.30 19.86 6.23
CA VAL A 61 -4.89 19.33 7.45
C VAL A 61 -6.04 20.21 7.92
N LEU A 62 -6.96 19.62 8.69
CA LEU A 62 -7.95 20.41 9.42
C LEU A 62 -7.26 21.28 10.49
N PRO A 63 -7.67 22.55 10.63
CA PRO A 63 -7.15 23.46 11.66
C PRO A 63 -7.21 22.84 13.07
N GLY A 64 -6.14 23.02 13.85
CA GLY A 64 -6.07 22.58 15.25
C GLY A 64 -5.77 21.09 15.48
N LEU A 65 -5.90 20.24 14.47
CA LEU A 65 -5.70 18.78 14.61
C LEU A 65 -4.29 18.31 14.23
N GLY A 66 -3.47 19.16 13.61
CA GLY A 66 -2.15 18.78 13.11
C GLY A 66 -2.23 17.59 12.14
N ASN A 67 -1.24 16.69 12.17
CA ASN A 67 -1.19 15.52 11.29
C ASN A 67 -2.37 14.54 11.44
N LEU A 68 -3.10 14.57 12.55
CA LEU A 68 -4.34 13.79 12.72
C LEU A 68 -5.48 14.33 11.83
N GLY A 69 -5.45 15.64 11.54
CA GLY A 69 -6.41 16.33 10.68
C GLY A 69 -6.24 16.08 9.19
N ALA A 70 -5.28 15.26 8.77
CA ALA A 70 -5.12 14.89 7.37
C ALA A 70 -6.37 14.09 6.92
N PRO A 71 -7.04 14.47 5.80
CA PRO A 71 -8.30 13.84 5.39
C PRO A 71 -8.24 12.32 5.25
N ALA A 72 -7.12 11.79 4.73
CA ALA A 72 -6.92 10.35 4.61
C ALA A 72 -6.81 9.64 5.98
N VAL A 73 -6.18 10.28 6.98
CA VAL A 73 -6.09 9.73 8.36
C VAL A 73 -7.47 9.70 9.00
N MET A 74 -8.25 10.77 8.87
CA MET A 74 -9.62 10.81 9.38
C MET A 74 -10.50 9.75 8.72
N TRP A 75 -10.35 9.57 7.41
CA TRP A 75 -11.08 8.54 6.68
C TRP A 75 -10.66 7.12 7.07
N GLY A 76 -9.36 6.89 7.30
CA GLY A 76 -8.88 5.61 7.83
C GLY A 76 -9.40 5.32 9.24
N PHE A 77 -9.55 6.35 10.08
CA PHE A 77 -10.22 6.23 11.36
C PHE A 77 -11.72 5.91 11.21
N ALA A 78 -12.41 6.55 10.28
CA ALA A 78 -13.79 6.19 9.93
C ALA A 78 -13.90 4.73 9.45
N CYS A 79 -12.93 4.25 8.66
CA CYS A 79 -12.82 2.84 8.29
C CYS A 79 -12.68 1.90 9.51
N PHE A 80 -11.95 2.32 10.55
CA PHE A 80 -11.84 1.55 11.80
C PHE A 80 -13.18 1.46 12.52
N LEU A 81 -13.88 2.59 12.71
CA LEU A 81 -15.21 2.61 13.34
C LEU A 81 -16.23 1.80 12.53
N TRP A 82 -16.17 1.90 11.20
CA TRP A 82 -17.02 1.13 10.31
C TRP A 82 -16.73 -0.37 10.38
N TRP A 83 -15.45 -0.76 10.53
CA TRP A 83 -15.08 -2.15 10.76
C TRP A 83 -15.61 -2.67 12.10
N ILE A 84 -15.53 -1.88 13.19
CA ILE A 84 -16.11 -2.23 14.49
C ILE A 84 -17.62 -2.43 14.36
N TRP A 85 -18.31 -1.47 13.74
CA TRP A 85 -19.75 -1.59 13.47
C TRP A 85 -20.08 -2.88 12.72
N HIS A 86 -19.29 -3.20 11.68
CA HIS A 86 -19.46 -4.42 10.91
C HIS A 86 -19.18 -5.69 11.72
N VAL A 87 -18.27 -5.67 12.70
CA VAL A 87 -18.06 -6.83 13.59
C VAL A 87 -19.21 -6.99 14.57
N LEU A 88 -19.71 -5.88 15.15
CA LEU A 88 -20.82 -5.89 16.10
C LEU A 88 -22.17 -6.22 15.47
N SER A 89 -22.38 -5.85 14.21
CA SER A 89 -23.66 -6.06 13.49
C SER A 89 -23.78 -7.42 12.81
N ARG A 90 -22.76 -8.28 12.89
CA ARG A 90 -22.78 -9.59 12.23
C ARG A 90 -23.69 -10.58 12.97
N PRO A 91 -24.43 -11.44 12.25
CA PRO A 91 -25.08 -12.59 12.85
C PRO A 91 -24.07 -13.48 13.57
N ARG A 92 -24.43 -13.99 14.75
CA ARG A 92 -23.55 -14.77 15.65
C ARG A 92 -23.03 -16.07 15.01
N GLU A 93 -23.70 -16.54 13.96
CA GLU A 93 -23.36 -17.75 13.20
C GLU A 93 -22.21 -17.52 12.19
N GLU A 94 -21.93 -16.27 11.81
CA GLU A 94 -20.83 -15.96 10.89
C GLU A 94 -19.50 -15.80 11.65
N ARG A 95 -18.57 -16.77 11.49
CA ARG A 95 -17.23 -16.66 12.08
C ARG A 95 -16.43 -15.53 11.43
N LEU A 96 -15.95 -14.59 12.24
CA LEU A 96 -14.95 -13.61 11.82
C LEU A 96 -13.58 -14.28 11.71
N LEU A 97 -13.18 -14.65 10.49
CA LEU A 97 -11.84 -15.16 10.23
C LEU A 97 -10.87 -13.97 10.07
N LEU A 98 -10.09 -13.71 11.11
CA LEU A 98 -8.99 -12.75 11.06
C LEU A 98 -7.81 -13.34 10.28
N SER A 99 -7.27 -12.57 9.34
CA SER A 99 -6.04 -12.96 8.65
C SER A 99 -4.83 -12.85 9.59
N PRO A 100 -3.73 -13.59 9.33
CA PRO A 100 -2.48 -13.43 10.08
C PRO A 100 -1.99 -11.98 10.14
N VAL A 101 -2.19 -11.20 9.07
CA VAL A 101 -1.90 -9.76 9.01
C VAL A 101 -2.75 -8.97 10.00
N SER A 102 -4.04 -9.29 10.10
CA SER A 102 -4.95 -8.59 11.01
C SER A 102 -4.57 -8.84 12.47
N VAL A 103 -4.17 -10.09 12.79
CA VAL A 103 -3.67 -10.44 14.13
C VAL A 103 -2.37 -9.71 14.42
N ALA A 104 -1.41 -9.73 13.50
CA ALA A 104 -0.14 -9.00 13.66
C ALA A 104 -0.37 -7.47 13.83
N ALA A 105 -1.33 -6.89 13.10
CA ALA A 105 -1.67 -5.48 13.22
C ALA A 105 -2.27 -5.16 14.60
N TRP A 106 -3.16 -6.00 15.14
CA TRP A 106 -3.66 -5.85 16.51
C TRP A 106 -2.55 -5.95 17.55
N ILE A 107 -1.62 -6.91 17.41
CA ILE A 107 -0.46 -7.03 18.29
C ILE A 107 0.38 -5.76 18.22
N PHE A 108 0.65 -5.25 17.03
CA PHE A 108 1.41 -4.01 16.83
C PHE A 108 0.73 -2.81 17.51
N ILE A 109 -0.57 -2.62 17.32
CA ILE A 109 -1.30 -1.55 18.04
C ILE A 109 -1.28 -1.76 19.55
N GLY A 110 -1.35 -3.01 20.02
CA GLY A 110 -1.20 -3.35 21.44
C GLY A 110 0.16 -2.92 22.01
N THR A 111 1.26 -3.14 21.27
CA THR A 111 2.60 -2.70 21.68
C THR A 111 2.73 -1.18 21.72
N MET A 112 2.09 -0.47 20.77
CA MET A 112 2.02 0.99 20.75
C MET A 112 1.28 1.53 21.97
N LEU A 113 0.13 0.93 22.29
CA LEU A 113 -0.66 1.30 23.47
C LEU A 113 0.11 1.03 24.76
N LEU A 114 0.80 -0.12 24.86
CA LEU A 114 1.61 -0.46 26.03
C LEU A 114 2.74 0.57 26.23
N SER A 115 3.41 0.96 25.16
CA SER A 115 4.44 2.00 25.18
C SER A 115 3.90 3.37 25.57
N TYR A 116 2.76 3.76 25.01
CA TYR A 116 2.06 4.99 25.39
C TYR A 116 1.69 5.00 26.88
N VAL A 117 1.11 3.92 27.40
CA VAL A 117 0.76 3.80 28.82
C VAL A 117 2.01 3.92 29.70
N PHE A 118 3.11 3.26 29.31
CA PHE A 118 4.38 3.37 30.03
C PHE A 118 4.92 4.81 30.07
N ALA A 119 4.76 5.56 28.98
CA ALA A 119 5.13 6.97 28.93
C ALA A 119 4.25 7.86 29.81
N MET A 120 2.93 7.60 29.85
CA MET A 120 1.99 8.39 30.65
C MET A 120 2.05 8.07 32.16
N MET A 121 2.67 6.96 32.55
CA MET A 121 2.88 6.60 33.96
C MET A 121 4.12 7.26 34.59
N ARG A 122 4.91 8.02 33.82
CA ARG A 122 6.11 8.71 34.30
C ARG A 122 6.06 10.20 33.95
N PRO A 123 6.85 11.04 34.64
CA PRO A 123 6.98 12.44 34.25
C PRO A 123 7.59 12.54 32.85
N ILE A 124 6.85 13.12 31.91
CA ILE A 124 7.31 13.49 30.56
C ILE A 124 7.13 14.99 30.33
N PRO A 125 7.95 15.62 29.47
CA PRO A 125 7.73 17.02 29.09
C PRO A 125 6.32 17.25 28.54
N VAL A 126 5.68 18.35 28.93
CA VAL A 126 4.31 18.69 28.49
C VAL A 126 4.18 18.75 26.97
N ALA A 127 5.25 19.14 26.28
CA ALA A 127 5.31 19.18 24.83
C ALA A 127 5.18 17.79 24.15
N GLU A 128 5.47 16.70 24.87
CA GLU A 128 5.39 15.32 24.36
C GLU A 128 3.98 14.71 24.43
N VAL A 129 3.12 15.21 25.34
CA VAL A 129 1.80 14.59 25.63
C VAL A 129 0.88 14.65 24.41
N LEU A 130 0.63 15.86 23.89
CA LEU A 130 -0.32 16.05 22.79
C LEU A 130 0.12 15.34 21.47
N PRO A 131 1.41 15.35 21.09
CA PRO A 131 1.91 14.51 19.99
C PRO A 131 1.70 13.01 20.21
N ALA A 132 1.92 12.50 21.42
CA ALA A 132 1.69 11.10 21.76
C ALA A 132 0.20 10.71 21.61
N ASP A 133 -0.72 11.54 22.11
CA ASP A 133 -2.17 11.34 21.97
C ASP A 133 -2.57 11.26 20.48
N ARG A 134 -2.08 12.21 19.68
CA ARG A 134 -2.35 12.26 18.23
C ARG A 134 -1.76 11.06 17.50
N ALA A 135 -0.56 10.62 17.89
CA ALA A 135 0.08 9.45 17.30
C ALA A 135 -0.73 8.18 17.57
N LEU A 136 -1.22 7.99 18.80
CA LEU A 136 -2.07 6.87 19.17
C LEU A 136 -3.39 6.84 18.36
N LEU A 137 -4.06 7.99 18.22
CA LEU A 137 -5.28 8.09 17.40
C LEU A 137 -5.00 7.82 15.93
N ARG A 138 -3.86 8.27 15.41
CA ARG A 138 -3.42 8.00 14.04
C ARG A 138 -3.14 6.50 13.82
N MET A 139 -2.71 5.76 14.84
CA MET A 139 -2.55 4.31 14.74
C MET A 139 -3.88 3.57 14.59
N LEU A 140 -4.98 4.10 15.13
CA LEU A 140 -6.32 3.55 14.87
C LEU A 140 -6.72 3.73 13.40
N SER A 141 -6.32 4.82 12.76
CA SER A 141 -6.46 4.97 11.31
C SER A 141 -5.66 3.94 10.53
N PHE A 142 -4.41 3.63 10.94
CA PHE A 142 -3.61 2.58 10.32
C PHE A 142 -4.33 1.24 10.39
N LEU A 143 -4.79 0.89 11.59
CA LEU A 143 -5.50 -0.36 11.84
C LEU A 143 -6.79 -0.46 11.03
N GLY A 144 -7.59 0.61 10.95
CA GLY A 144 -8.82 0.65 10.16
C GLY A 144 -8.60 0.31 8.69
N VAL A 145 -7.57 0.90 8.07
CA VAL A 145 -7.21 0.63 6.67
C VAL A 145 -6.78 -0.82 6.47
N VAL A 146 -5.92 -1.35 7.35
CA VAL A 146 -5.47 -2.75 7.32
C VAL A 146 -6.66 -3.69 7.42
N LEU A 147 -7.56 -3.48 8.39
CA LEU A 147 -8.69 -4.37 8.68
C LEU A 147 -9.75 -4.33 7.59
N VAL A 148 -10.06 -3.16 7.02
CA VAL A 148 -11.01 -3.04 5.90
C VAL A 148 -10.44 -3.69 4.65
N ALA A 149 -9.15 -3.51 4.35
CA ALA A 149 -8.52 -4.18 3.20
C ALA A 149 -8.42 -5.70 3.39
N SER A 150 -8.06 -6.16 4.60
CA SER A 150 -7.89 -7.59 4.87
C SER A 150 -9.21 -8.36 4.93
N THR A 151 -10.27 -7.75 5.46
CA THR A 151 -11.55 -8.44 5.70
C THR A 151 -12.69 -8.01 4.76
N GLY A 152 -12.56 -6.88 4.08
CA GLY A 152 -13.64 -6.28 3.28
C GLY A 152 -13.63 -6.64 1.80
N ILE A 153 -12.48 -7.03 1.23
CA ILE A 153 -12.37 -7.39 -0.20
C ILE A 153 -12.89 -8.81 -0.39
N ARG A 154 -14.04 -8.95 -1.06
CA ARG A 154 -14.76 -10.23 -1.17
C ARG A 154 -14.46 -11.01 -2.44
N SER A 155 -13.98 -10.36 -3.49
CA SER A 155 -13.73 -11.03 -4.77
C SER A 155 -12.53 -10.50 -5.52
N PHE A 156 -12.05 -11.30 -6.47
CA PHE A 156 -10.88 -10.96 -7.28
C PHE A 156 -11.16 -9.79 -8.22
N ALA A 157 -12.37 -9.69 -8.78
CA ALA A 157 -12.77 -8.56 -9.61
C ALA A 157 -12.76 -7.23 -8.82
N ARG A 158 -13.24 -7.26 -7.58
CA ARG A 158 -13.19 -6.09 -6.67
C ARG A 158 -11.76 -5.74 -6.29
N LEU A 159 -10.90 -6.73 -6.00
CA LEU A 159 -9.48 -6.51 -5.77
C LEU A 159 -8.81 -5.84 -6.98
N GLN A 160 -8.98 -6.39 -8.18
CA GLN A 160 -8.43 -5.81 -9.41
C GLN A 160 -8.93 -4.38 -9.65
N THR A 161 -10.19 -4.09 -9.36
CA THR A 161 -10.76 -2.74 -9.45
C THR A 161 -10.02 -1.77 -8.55
N LEU A 162 -9.76 -2.15 -7.29
CA LEU A 162 -9.01 -1.33 -6.35
C LEU A 162 -7.56 -1.12 -6.81
N LEU A 163 -6.89 -2.16 -7.30
CA LEU A 163 -5.51 -2.08 -7.79
C LEU A 163 -5.38 -1.20 -9.04
N ARG A 164 -6.32 -1.29 -9.98
CA ARG A 164 -6.39 -0.39 -11.14
C ARG A 164 -6.57 1.06 -10.70
N ARG A 165 -7.43 1.31 -9.70
CA ARG A 165 -7.63 2.66 -9.13
C ARG A 165 -6.37 3.18 -8.42
N LEU A 166 -5.69 2.34 -7.65
CA LEU A 166 -4.38 2.66 -7.07
C LEU A 166 -3.40 3.11 -8.17
N VAL A 167 -3.23 2.30 -9.21
CA VAL A 167 -2.30 2.60 -10.32
C VAL A 167 -2.68 3.87 -11.07
N LEU A 168 -3.98 4.08 -11.35
CA LEU A 168 -4.46 5.29 -12.03
C LEU A 168 -4.21 6.55 -11.18
N LEU A 169 -4.55 6.52 -9.90
CA LEU A 169 -4.34 7.65 -8.99
C LEU A 169 -2.85 7.94 -8.81
N THR A 170 -2.02 6.91 -8.66
CA THR A 170 -0.56 7.08 -8.63
C THR A 170 -0.02 7.63 -9.94
N ALA A 171 -0.55 7.22 -11.10
CA ALA A 171 -0.14 7.77 -12.39
C ALA A 171 -0.52 9.25 -12.56
N VAL A 172 -1.66 9.69 -12.01
CA VAL A 172 -2.02 11.12 -11.94
C VAL A 172 -0.99 11.87 -11.11
N VAL A 173 -0.65 11.36 -9.92
CA VAL A 173 0.39 11.95 -9.06
C VAL A 173 1.77 11.97 -9.76
N ALA A 174 2.12 10.90 -10.47
CA ALA A 174 3.33 10.81 -11.28
C ALA A 174 3.36 11.88 -12.38
N THR A 175 2.22 12.10 -13.05
CA THR A 175 2.08 13.11 -14.09
C THR A 175 2.27 14.51 -13.52
N ILE A 176 1.66 14.83 -12.38
CA ILE A 176 1.87 16.10 -11.68
C ILE A 176 3.36 16.31 -11.39
N GLY A 177 4.05 15.30 -10.85
CA GLY A 177 5.48 15.41 -10.55
C GLY A 177 6.37 15.56 -11.79
N ILE A 178 6.04 14.92 -12.91
CA ILE A 178 6.72 15.14 -14.20
C ILE A 178 6.50 16.59 -14.67
N VAL A 179 5.28 17.10 -14.58
CA VAL A 179 4.99 18.50 -14.96
C VAL A 179 5.74 19.48 -14.06
N GLU A 180 5.78 19.26 -12.75
CA GLU A 180 6.57 20.07 -11.80
C GLU A 180 8.06 20.09 -12.16
N PHE A 181 8.61 18.93 -12.56
CA PHE A 181 10.01 18.80 -12.94
C PHE A 181 10.34 19.73 -14.11
N PHE A 182 9.49 19.75 -15.16
CA PHE A 182 9.70 20.58 -16.34
C PHE A 182 9.38 22.05 -16.10
N LEU A 183 8.32 22.36 -15.34
CA LEU A 183 7.96 23.73 -14.99
C LEU A 183 8.90 24.37 -13.96
N ARG A 184 9.71 23.55 -13.26
CA ARG A 184 10.59 23.96 -12.15
C ARG A 184 9.83 24.74 -11.08
N ARG A 185 8.58 24.38 -10.83
CA ARG A 185 7.69 25.02 -9.86
C ARG A 185 6.78 23.98 -9.20
N PRO A 186 6.57 24.04 -7.87
CA PRO A 186 5.64 23.16 -7.19
C PRO A 186 4.19 23.50 -7.55
N LEU A 187 3.37 22.48 -7.83
CA LEU A 187 1.97 22.64 -8.23
C LEU A 187 0.99 22.39 -7.07
N ALA A 188 1.40 21.67 -6.02
CA ALA A 188 0.58 21.43 -4.82
C ALA A 188 -0.07 22.69 -4.22
N PRO A 189 0.61 23.85 -4.12
CA PRO A 189 0.01 25.07 -3.58
C PRO A 189 -1.19 25.59 -4.37
N MET A 190 -1.28 25.25 -5.66
CA MET A 190 -2.32 25.73 -6.58
C MET A 190 -3.62 24.90 -6.48
N ILE A 191 -3.60 23.77 -5.77
CA ILE A 191 -4.76 22.89 -5.63
C ILE A 191 -5.71 23.48 -4.57
N PRO A 192 -6.93 23.92 -4.96
CA PRO A 192 -7.88 24.50 -4.02
C PRO A 192 -8.36 23.42 -3.04
N THR A 193 -8.24 23.70 -1.75
CA THR A 193 -8.63 22.78 -0.67
C THR A 193 -9.50 23.51 0.36
N PRO A 194 -10.81 23.68 0.09
CA PRO A 194 -11.70 24.41 0.99
C PRO A 194 -11.72 23.81 2.40
N GLY A 195 -11.55 24.65 3.42
CA GLY A 195 -11.58 24.24 4.82
C GLY A 195 -10.31 23.55 5.35
N LEU A 196 -9.29 23.31 4.51
CA LEU A 196 -8.00 22.78 4.93
C LEU A 196 -6.93 23.87 4.96
N VAL A 197 -6.05 23.81 5.95
CA VAL A 197 -4.91 24.71 6.09
C VAL A 197 -3.62 23.94 5.83
N SER A 198 -2.58 24.65 5.38
CA SER A 198 -1.24 24.05 5.30
C SER A 198 -0.69 23.90 6.71
N GLY A 199 -0.32 22.67 7.08
CA GLY A 199 0.30 22.33 8.36
C GLY A 199 1.77 22.76 8.46
N GLY A 200 2.34 23.36 7.42
CA GLY A 200 3.77 23.65 7.30
C GLY A 200 4.58 22.39 6.98
N GLY A 201 5.67 22.55 6.20
CA GLY A 201 6.60 21.45 5.88
C GLY A 201 6.95 21.27 4.40
N GLY A 202 6.26 21.95 3.48
CA GLY A 202 6.63 21.98 2.06
C GLY A 202 7.75 22.97 1.83
N GLY A 203 8.97 22.49 1.57
CA GLY A 203 10.11 23.29 1.12
C GLY A 203 10.54 22.89 -0.28
N GLU A 204 11.05 23.85 -1.05
CA GLU A 204 11.70 23.56 -2.33
C GLU A 204 13.03 22.83 -2.06
N ASP A 205 13.16 21.60 -2.56
CA ASP A 205 14.36 20.78 -2.41
C ASP A 205 15.02 20.55 -3.78
N MET A 206 16.28 20.96 -3.92
CA MET A 206 17.05 20.95 -5.17
C MET A 206 18.10 19.82 -5.16
N ARG A 207 18.26 19.10 -6.28
CA ARG A 207 19.35 18.12 -6.48
C ARG A 207 20.17 18.52 -7.71
N GLY A 208 21.35 19.09 -7.47
CA GLY A 208 22.08 19.80 -8.52
C GLY A 208 21.24 20.97 -9.02
N ASP A 209 21.08 21.09 -10.33
CA ASP A 209 20.28 22.14 -10.97
C ASP A 209 18.78 21.78 -11.11
N PHE A 210 18.37 20.60 -10.62
CA PHE A 210 17.02 20.08 -10.80
C PHE A 210 16.18 20.17 -9.53
N LEU A 211 14.96 20.71 -9.67
CA LEU A 211 13.95 20.67 -8.62
C LEU A 211 13.48 19.22 -8.40
N ARG A 212 13.49 18.75 -7.16
CA ARG A 212 12.96 17.43 -6.81
C ARG A 212 11.44 17.51 -6.70
N SER A 213 10.74 16.87 -7.64
CA SER A 213 9.28 16.88 -7.65
C SER A 213 8.70 16.28 -6.37
N THR A 214 7.70 16.95 -5.83
CA THR A 214 6.94 16.49 -4.66
C THR A 214 5.52 16.11 -5.04
N ALA A 215 5.01 16.60 -6.18
CA ALA A 215 3.63 16.51 -6.60
C ALA A 215 2.70 16.93 -5.45
N THR A 216 1.83 16.02 -5.00
CA THR A 216 0.95 16.23 -3.85
C THR A 216 1.60 15.85 -2.51
N ALA A 217 2.86 15.43 -2.46
CA ALA A 217 3.56 15.09 -1.22
C ALA A 217 4.16 16.33 -0.54
N ILE A 218 4.49 16.21 0.75
CA ILE A 218 5.25 17.25 1.49
C ILE A 218 6.73 17.21 1.07
N HIS A 219 7.25 16.03 0.74
CA HIS A 219 8.68 15.83 0.51
C HIS A 219 8.95 14.85 -0.64
N PRO A 220 10.06 14.97 -1.39
CA PRO A 220 10.35 14.09 -2.51
C PRO A 220 10.52 12.61 -2.12
N LEU A 221 10.92 12.33 -0.87
CA LEU A 221 11.01 10.96 -0.35
C LEU A 221 9.62 10.31 -0.19
N GLU A 222 8.64 11.09 0.28
CA GLU A 222 7.25 10.64 0.41
C GLU A 222 6.66 10.36 -0.99
N TYR A 223 6.91 11.27 -1.94
CA TYR A 223 6.53 11.10 -3.34
C TYR A 223 7.12 9.82 -3.95
N ALA A 224 8.44 9.66 -3.89
CA ALA A 224 9.14 8.49 -4.44
C ALA A 224 8.68 7.18 -3.79
N THR A 225 8.39 7.19 -2.48
CA THR A 225 7.86 6.03 -1.76
C THR A 225 6.49 5.63 -2.28
N ALA A 226 5.59 6.60 -2.48
CA ALA A 226 4.25 6.32 -3.01
C ALA A 226 4.29 5.72 -4.42
N LEU A 227 5.13 6.25 -5.30
CA LEU A 227 5.35 5.69 -6.63
C LEU A 227 5.96 4.28 -6.57
N SER A 228 6.98 4.08 -5.71
CA SER A 228 7.71 2.80 -5.61
C SER A 228 6.82 1.67 -5.09
N ILE A 229 5.93 1.93 -4.12
CA ILE A 229 5.02 0.92 -3.57
C ILE A 229 4.00 0.47 -4.63
N ALA A 230 3.51 1.40 -5.46
CA ALA A 230 2.52 1.12 -6.50
C ALA A 230 3.14 0.55 -7.79
N PHE A 231 4.42 0.81 -8.06
CA PHE A 231 5.10 0.42 -9.30
C PHE A 231 5.02 -1.09 -9.61
N PRO A 232 5.27 -2.02 -8.66
CA PRO A 232 5.14 -3.46 -8.91
C PRO A 232 3.74 -3.85 -9.38
N VAL A 233 2.71 -3.24 -8.78
CA VAL A 233 1.30 -3.47 -9.16
C VAL A 233 1.03 -2.91 -10.55
N ALA A 234 1.54 -1.71 -10.86
CA ALA A 234 1.41 -1.10 -12.18
C ALA A 234 2.07 -1.95 -13.27
N LEU A 235 3.29 -2.42 -13.04
CA LEU A 235 4.03 -3.29 -13.96
C LEU A 235 3.28 -4.61 -14.20
N MET A 236 2.82 -5.26 -13.13
CA MET A 236 2.08 -6.52 -13.24
C MET A 236 0.76 -6.34 -14.02
N LEU A 237 0.01 -5.27 -13.76
CA LEU A 237 -1.21 -4.96 -14.50
C LEU A 237 -0.92 -4.60 -15.97
N ALA A 238 0.16 -3.89 -16.26
CA ALA A 238 0.57 -3.56 -17.63
C ALA A 238 0.93 -4.80 -18.46
N LEU A 239 1.55 -5.79 -17.83
CA LEU A 239 1.98 -7.03 -18.49
C LEU A 239 0.82 -8.01 -18.71
N ARG A 240 -0.13 -8.09 -17.76
CA ARG A 240 -1.15 -9.15 -17.73
C ARG A 240 -2.58 -8.71 -18.06
N THR A 241 -2.82 -7.42 -18.30
CA THR A 241 -4.12 -6.93 -18.76
C THR A 241 -4.22 -6.98 -20.28
N SER A 242 -5.42 -7.26 -20.80
CA SER A 242 -5.72 -7.30 -22.24
C SER A 242 -6.53 -6.08 -22.71
N ASN A 243 -6.68 -5.93 -24.04
CA ASN A 243 -7.54 -4.94 -24.70
C ASN A 243 -7.16 -3.48 -24.43
N ARG A 244 -8.13 -2.55 -24.56
CA ARG A 244 -7.93 -1.10 -24.35
C ARG A 244 -7.34 -0.77 -22.97
N THR A 245 -7.67 -1.56 -21.95
CA THR A 245 -7.14 -1.39 -20.59
C THR A 245 -5.63 -1.65 -20.53
N ARG A 246 -5.08 -2.49 -21.41
CA ARG A 246 -3.63 -2.74 -21.50
C ARG A 246 -2.86 -1.47 -21.82
N VAL A 247 -3.33 -0.69 -22.81
CA VAL A 247 -2.69 0.58 -23.19
C VAL A 247 -2.65 1.53 -22.01
N ILE A 248 -3.78 1.69 -21.31
CA ILE A 248 -3.87 2.55 -20.12
C ILE A 248 -2.90 2.10 -19.03
N MET A 249 -2.83 0.80 -18.74
CA MET A 249 -1.94 0.28 -17.69
C MET A 249 -0.46 0.39 -18.08
N ILE A 250 -0.11 0.18 -19.36
CA ILE A 250 1.26 0.42 -19.86
C ILE A 250 1.62 1.89 -19.72
N SER A 251 0.74 2.81 -20.13
CA SER A 251 0.96 4.25 -19.95
C SER A 251 1.14 4.63 -18.48
N CYS A 252 0.31 4.09 -17.57
CA CYS A 252 0.44 4.33 -16.14
C CYS A 252 1.78 3.80 -15.58
N ALA A 253 2.15 2.56 -15.92
CA ALA A 253 3.42 1.98 -15.49
C ALA A 253 4.63 2.77 -16.04
N GLY A 254 4.55 3.22 -17.30
CA GLY A 254 5.55 4.09 -17.92
C GLY A 254 5.68 5.44 -17.21
N LEU A 255 4.57 6.12 -16.94
CA LEU A 255 4.56 7.39 -16.21
C LEU A 255 5.15 7.25 -14.80
N ILE A 256 4.76 6.21 -14.05
CA ILE A 256 5.28 5.95 -12.71
C ILE A 256 6.79 5.65 -12.78
N GLY A 257 7.22 4.79 -13.71
CA GLY A 257 8.63 4.43 -13.88
C GLY A 257 9.51 5.62 -14.28
N VAL A 258 9.09 6.39 -15.29
CA VAL A 258 9.80 7.61 -15.71
C VAL A 258 9.87 8.61 -14.57
N SER A 259 8.77 8.82 -13.85
CA SER A 259 8.78 9.74 -12.72
C SER A 259 9.68 9.29 -11.57
N LEU A 260 9.82 7.97 -11.32
CA LEU A 260 10.75 7.45 -10.32
C LEU A 260 12.21 7.75 -10.69
N VAL A 261 12.55 7.67 -11.97
CA VAL A 261 13.90 8.03 -12.45
C VAL A 261 14.12 9.54 -12.33
N LEU A 262 13.13 10.35 -12.70
CA LEU A 262 13.20 11.82 -12.61
C LEU A 262 13.25 12.34 -11.16
N ALA A 263 12.69 11.59 -10.19
CA ALA A 263 12.76 11.95 -8.77
C ALA A 263 14.20 12.04 -8.23
N GLY A 264 15.18 11.43 -8.92
CA GLY A 264 16.60 11.74 -8.74
C GLY A 264 17.20 11.38 -7.38
N SER A 265 16.59 10.45 -6.62
CA SER A 265 17.05 10.07 -5.28
C SER A 265 17.51 8.61 -5.18
N ARG A 266 18.44 8.33 -4.25
CA ARG A 266 18.95 6.97 -3.97
C ARG A 266 17.81 6.05 -3.54
N SER A 267 16.93 6.57 -2.67
CA SER A 267 15.74 5.87 -2.19
C SER A 267 14.74 5.56 -3.31
N ALA A 268 14.56 6.44 -4.32
CA ALA A 268 13.68 6.16 -5.46
C ALA A 268 14.22 4.99 -6.30
N ILE A 269 15.54 4.95 -6.53
CA ILE A 269 16.19 3.85 -7.26
C ILE A 269 16.13 2.56 -6.45
N VAL A 270 16.42 2.60 -5.14
CA VAL A 270 16.29 1.43 -4.26
C VAL A 270 14.84 0.93 -4.26
N GLY A 271 13.86 1.82 -4.15
CA GLY A 271 12.43 1.47 -4.22
C GLY A 271 12.05 0.81 -5.54
N LEU A 272 12.52 1.35 -6.67
CA LEU A 272 12.32 0.76 -7.99
C LEU A 272 12.94 -0.65 -8.09
N LEU A 273 14.18 -0.83 -7.62
CA LEU A 273 14.89 -2.12 -7.67
C LEU A 273 14.23 -3.16 -6.75
N VAL A 274 13.93 -2.79 -5.51
CA VAL A 274 13.23 -3.66 -4.54
C VAL A 274 11.82 -4.01 -5.03
N GLY A 275 11.17 -3.12 -5.78
CA GLY A 275 9.88 -3.40 -6.40
C GLY A 275 9.96 -4.29 -7.64
N ALA A 276 10.98 -4.11 -8.48
CA ALA A 276 11.09 -4.80 -9.77
C ALA A 276 11.77 -6.17 -9.67
N ILE A 277 12.85 -6.30 -8.89
CA ILE A 277 13.66 -7.53 -8.83
C ILE A 277 12.85 -8.75 -8.35
N PRO A 278 12.08 -8.68 -7.26
CA PRO A 278 11.28 -9.82 -6.81
C PRO A 278 10.26 -10.26 -7.87
N LEU A 279 9.74 -9.33 -8.67
CA LEU A 279 8.83 -9.66 -9.76
C LEU A 279 9.49 -10.47 -10.86
N LEU A 280 10.78 -10.22 -11.17
CA LEU A 280 11.49 -10.98 -12.20
C LEU A 280 11.48 -12.49 -11.91
N LEU A 281 11.46 -12.90 -10.65
CA LEU A 281 11.39 -14.31 -10.26
C LEU A 281 10.06 -14.98 -10.65
N VAL A 282 8.97 -14.20 -10.70
CA VAL A 282 7.60 -14.69 -10.98
C VAL A 282 7.18 -14.48 -12.43
N LEU A 283 7.78 -13.51 -13.12
CA LEU A 283 7.50 -13.23 -14.52
C LEU A 283 8.04 -14.35 -15.44
N GLY A 284 7.27 -14.71 -16.47
CA GLY A 284 7.70 -15.62 -17.52
C GLY A 284 8.75 -14.97 -18.45
N ALA A 285 9.45 -15.77 -19.27
CA ALA A 285 10.54 -15.26 -20.12
C ALA A 285 10.13 -14.08 -21.02
N ARG A 286 8.96 -14.16 -21.66
CA ARG A 286 8.43 -13.07 -22.50
C ARG A 286 8.10 -11.81 -21.71
N GLU A 287 7.55 -11.98 -20.51
CA GLU A 287 7.22 -10.85 -19.61
C GLU A 287 8.49 -10.18 -19.09
N ARG A 288 9.54 -10.95 -18.77
CA ARG A 288 10.87 -10.43 -18.39
C ARG A 288 11.49 -9.60 -19.52
N VAL A 289 11.45 -10.10 -20.75
CA VAL A 289 11.96 -9.38 -21.91
C VAL A 289 11.16 -8.09 -22.14
N ALA A 290 9.82 -8.14 -22.06
CA ALA A 290 8.98 -6.96 -22.19
C ALA A 290 9.26 -5.91 -21.09
N ALA A 291 9.41 -6.33 -19.83
CA ALA A 291 9.78 -5.45 -18.73
C ALA A 291 11.19 -4.85 -18.91
N ALA A 292 12.16 -5.63 -19.38
CA ALA A 292 13.51 -5.16 -19.67
C ALA A 292 13.53 -4.13 -20.81
N ILE A 293 12.85 -4.41 -21.92
CA ILE A 293 12.70 -3.46 -23.04
C ILE A 293 12.01 -2.17 -22.56
N GLY A 294 10.94 -2.28 -21.78
CA GLY A 294 10.25 -1.12 -21.20
C GLY A 294 11.16 -0.29 -20.29
N GLY A 295 11.97 -0.95 -19.45
CA GLY A 295 12.97 -0.29 -18.59
C GLY A 295 14.05 0.43 -19.40
N ILE A 296 14.62 -0.23 -20.42
CA ILE A 296 15.62 0.38 -21.32
C ILE A 296 15.01 1.57 -22.05
N ALA A 297 13.79 1.44 -22.57
CA ALA A 297 13.08 2.53 -23.24
C ALA A 297 12.83 3.71 -22.30
N ALA A 298 12.46 3.47 -21.04
CA ALA A 298 12.27 4.53 -20.05
C ALA A 298 13.60 5.25 -19.73
N ILE A 299 14.71 4.52 -19.58
CA ILE A 299 16.04 5.12 -19.37
C ILE A 299 16.47 5.93 -20.58
N ALA A 300 16.29 5.40 -21.80
CA ALA A 300 16.60 6.08 -23.04
C ALA A 300 15.77 7.37 -23.20
N LEU A 301 14.48 7.31 -22.86
CA LEU A 301 13.61 8.47 -22.88
C LEU A 301 14.11 9.56 -21.92
N VAL A 302 14.47 9.21 -20.68
CA VAL A 302 15.02 10.17 -19.71
C VAL A 302 16.35 10.74 -20.19
N TYR A 303 17.23 9.91 -20.78
CA TYR A 303 18.51 10.35 -21.32
C TYR A 303 18.38 11.42 -22.40
N VAL A 304 17.42 11.22 -23.33
CA VAL A 304 17.16 12.16 -24.43
C VAL A 304 16.39 13.39 -23.93
N ALA A 305 15.37 13.22 -23.10
CA ALA A 305 14.50 14.30 -22.65
C ALA A 305 15.16 15.22 -21.60
N VAL A 306 16.10 14.69 -20.80
CA VAL A 306 16.75 15.42 -19.71
C VAL A 306 18.28 15.20 -19.74
N PRO A 307 18.99 15.97 -20.58
CA PRO A 307 20.44 15.95 -20.62
C PRO A 307 21.05 16.23 -19.23
N GLY A 308 22.05 15.45 -18.83
CA GLY A 308 22.73 15.59 -17.53
C GLY A 308 22.11 14.82 -16.36
N MET A 309 20.89 14.26 -16.50
CA MET A 309 20.25 13.47 -15.43
C MET A 309 21.05 12.20 -15.09
N ILE A 310 21.53 11.46 -16.10
CA ILE A 310 22.34 10.25 -15.85
C ILE A 310 23.66 10.60 -15.15
N GLY A 311 24.29 11.73 -15.51
CA GLY A 311 25.48 12.22 -14.83
C GLY A 311 25.20 12.53 -13.36
N THR A 312 24.07 13.17 -13.08
CA THR A 312 23.58 13.48 -11.73
C THR A 312 23.33 12.21 -10.92
N LEU A 313 22.64 11.22 -11.51
CA LEU A 313 22.41 9.91 -10.89
C LEU A 313 23.72 9.15 -10.64
N ARG A 314 24.69 9.23 -11.55
CA ARG A 314 26.01 8.60 -11.34
C ARG A 314 26.75 9.27 -10.17
N ASN A 315 26.76 10.60 -10.13
CA ASN A 315 27.40 11.36 -9.07
C ASN A 315 26.80 11.06 -7.68
N LEU A 316 25.48 10.87 -7.63
CA LEU A 316 24.72 10.46 -6.45
C LEU A 316 25.29 9.23 -5.72
N PHE A 317 25.83 8.26 -6.46
CA PHE A 317 26.42 7.05 -5.90
C PHE A 317 27.94 7.17 -5.68
N LEU A 318 28.64 7.89 -6.55
CA LEU A 318 30.09 8.08 -6.43
C LEU A 318 30.47 8.93 -5.21
N THR A 319 29.66 9.94 -4.86
CA THR A 319 29.89 10.83 -3.70
C THR A 319 29.20 10.31 -2.42
N ALA A 320 28.69 9.08 -2.41
CA ALA A 320 27.90 8.59 -1.27
C ALA A 320 28.67 8.59 0.06
N GLY A 321 30.00 8.41 0.03
CA GLY A 321 30.84 8.41 1.23
C GLY A 321 31.08 9.78 1.86
N SER A 322 30.84 10.87 1.13
CA SER A 322 31.03 12.26 1.58
C SER A 322 29.75 13.10 1.55
N ASP A 323 28.60 12.49 1.23
CA ASP A 323 27.28 13.13 1.25
C ASP A 323 26.85 13.39 2.70
N THR A 324 26.50 14.64 3.01
CA THR A 324 26.08 15.10 4.35
C THR A 324 24.89 14.30 4.89
N SER A 325 24.03 13.80 4.02
CA SER A 325 22.89 12.94 4.40
C SER A 325 23.31 11.57 4.97
N VAL A 326 24.41 10.98 4.47
CA VAL A 326 24.93 9.71 5.00
C VAL A 326 25.61 9.95 6.33
N LEU A 327 26.43 11.01 6.42
CA LEU A 327 27.14 11.39 7.62
C LEU A 327 26.18 11.70 8.78
N SER A 328 25.11 12.47 8.52
CA SER A 328 24.07 12.78 9.52
C SER A 328 23.41 11.51 10.07
N ARG A 329 23.09 10.54 9.19
CA ARG A 329 22.48 9.26 9.60
C ARG A 329 23.43 8.42 10.43
N THR A 330 24.69 8.31 10.01
CA THR A 330 25.71 7.56 10.77
C THR A 330 26.00 8.19 12.12
N ALA A 331 26.03 9.52 12.21
CA ALA A 331 26.19 10.23 13.47
C ALA A 331 24.98 10.01 14.40
N SER A 332 23.77 10.01 13.83
CA SER A 332 22.53 9.75 14.58
C SER A 332 22.50 8.33 15.20
N LEU A 333 23.22 7.35 14.64
CA LEU A 333 23.30 6.01 15.23
C LEU A 333 23.97 6.00 16.60
N GLN A 334 24.87 6.95 16.89
CA GLN A 334 25.53 7.04 18.20
C GLN A 334 24.54 7.34 19.33
N LEU A 335 23.44 8.05 19.02
CA LEU A 335 22.37 8.30 19.98
C LEU A 335 21.57 7.04 20.31
N VAL A 336 21.56 6.04 19.43
CA VAL A 336 20.87 4.76 19.69
C VAL A 336 21.53 4.02 20.84
N ASP A 337 22.86 4.02 20.89
CA ASP A 337 23.63 3.36 21.96
C ASP A 337 23.37 3.97 23.34
N VAL A 338 22.98 5.25 23.38
CA VAL A 338 22.65 5.97 24.61
C VAL A 338 21.17 5.82 24.97
N LEU A 339 20.27 5.90 23.99
CA LEU A 339 18.82 5.95 24.23
C LEU A 339 18.19 4.56 24.39
N LEU A 340 18.66 3.56 23.64
CA LEU A 340 18.07 2.23 23.64
C LEU A 340 18.16 1.52 25.01
N PRO A 341 19.29 1.58 25.74
CA PRO A 341 19.40 0.91 27.04
C PRO A 341 18.44 1.44 28.11
N LEU A 342 17.90 2.67 27.96
CA LEU A 342 16.99 3.27 28.94
C LEU A 342 15.63 2.57 28.99
N SER A 343 15.14 2.09 27.85
CA SER A 343 13.84 1.43 27.74
C SER A 343 13.80 0.46 26.55
N PRO A 344 14.57 -0.65 26.59
CA PRO A 344 14.82 -1.47 25.41
C PRO A 344 13.59 -2.25 24.92
N TRP A 345 12.72 -2.67 25.83
CA TRP A 345 11.62 -3.59 25.50
C TRP A 345 10.38 -2.87 24.97
N VAL A 346 9.92 -1.85 25.69
CA VAL A 346 8.66 -1.14 25.44
C VAL A 346 8.90 0.26 24.85
N GLY A 347 10.16 0.69 24.80
CA GLY A 347 10.52 2.01 24.35
C GLY A 347 10.07 3.11 25.31
N ARG A 348 10.29 4.34 24.88
CA ARG A 348 10.02 5.51 25.70
C ARG A 348 8.58 6.03 25.59
N GLY A 349 7.78 5.55 24.65
CA GLY A 349 6.45 6.09 24.37
C GLY A 349 6.28 6.45 22.92
N HIS A 350 5.31 5.83 22.25
CA HIS A 350 4.97 6.18 20.88
C HIS A 350 4.53 7.65 20.74
N GLY A 351 5.11 8.36 19.77
CA GLY A 351 4.82 9.77 19.50
C GLY A 351 5.43 10.75 20.51
N THR A 352 6.25 10.28 21.44
CA THR A 352 6.97 11.16 22.37
C THR A 352 8.31 11.63 21.79
N PHE A 353 8.87 10.97 20.76
CA PHE A 353 10.12 11.39 20.13
C PHE A 353 9.92 12.55 19.16
N LEU A 354 9.99 13.76 19.72
CA LEU A 354 9.84 14.99 18.95
C LEU A 354 11.05 15.24 18.04
N PRO A 355 10.82 15.79 16.83
CA PRO A 355 11.89 16.21 15.92
C PRO A 355 12.86 17.24 16.53
N ALA A 356 12.44 17.94 17.59
CA ALA A 356 13.28 18.90 18.31
C ALA A 356 14.47 18.25 19.04
N TYR A 357 14.41 16.95 19.34
CA TYR A 357 15.51 16.24 19.98
C TYR A 357 16.53 15.73 18.96
N GLN A 358 16.05 15.01 17.94
CA GLN A 358 16.85 14.47 16.86
C GLN A 358 15.91 14.04 15.72
N ILE A 359 16.41 14.08 14.48
CA ILE A 359 15.77 13.43 13.33
C ILE A 359 16.67 12.28 12.92
N PHE A 360 16.15 11.05 12.94
CA PHE A 360 16.95 9.86 12.64
C PHE A 360 16.99 9.53 11.14
N ASP A 361 15.99 9.99 10.37
CA ASP A 361 15.79 9.57 8.98
C ASP A 361 15.76 8.04 8.83
N ASN A 362 15.16 7.34 9.80
CA ASN A 362 15.03 5.89 9.82
C ASN A 362 13.88 5.48 10.75
N GLN A 363 12.75 5.11 10.15
CA GLN A 363 11.57 4.70 10.91
C GLN A 363 11.83 3.50 11.81
N ILE A 364 12.70 2.56 11.42
CA ILE A 364 12.96 1.36 12.22
C ILE A 364 13.68 1.74 13.52
N ILE A 365 14.63 2.67 13.44
CA ILE A 365 15.33 3.20 14.62
C ILE A 365 14.38 4.02 15.47
N LEU A 366 13.55 4.86 14.84
CA LEU A 366 12.56 5.64 15.56
C LEU A 366 11.57 4.73 16.33
N LEU A 367 11.07 3.66 15.70
CA LEU A 367 10.24 2.65 16.36
C LEU A 367 10.98 1.95 17.49
N LEU A 368 12.27 1.66 17.31
CA LEU A 368 13.09 0.99 18.31
C LEU A 368 13.23 1.86 19.57
N ILE A 369 13.37 3.17 19.40
CA ILE A 369 13.46 4.12 20.51
C ILE A 369 12.08 4.36 21.16
N GLU A 370 11.05 4.58 20.34
CA GLU A 370 9.72 4.92 20.82
C GLU A 370 8.99 3.74 21.44
N VAL A 371 9.02 2.56 20.82
CA VAL A 371 8.17 1.40 21.14
C VAL A 371 8.98 0.17 21.52
N GLY A 372 10.32 0.28 21.51
CA GLY A 372 11.23 -0.77 21.90
C GLY A 372 11.34 -1.90 20.88
N ILE A 373 12.08 -2.93 21.27
CA ILE A 373 12.30 -4.14 20.47
C ILE A 373 10.97 -4.83 20.18
N VAL A 374 10.08 -4.92 21.18
CA VAL A 374 8.80 -5.64 21.04
C VAL A 374 7.91 -4.95 20.00
N GLY A 375 7.76 -3.63 20.06
CA GLY A 375 6.96 -2.89 19.08
C GLY A 375 7.57 -2.89 17.68
N THR A 376 8.90 -2.80 17.59
CA THR A 376 9.61 -2.85 16.30
C THR A 376 9.47 -4.21 15.63
N LEU A 377 9.61 -5.30 16.39
CA LEU A 377 9.37 -6.65 15.88
C LEU A 377 7.90 -6.85 15.48
N ALA A 378 6.95 -6.29 16.22
CA ALA A 378 5.54 -6.34 15.85
C ALA A 378 5.26 -5.59 14.53
N PHE A 379 5.88 -4.43 14.30
CA PHE A 379 5.81 -3.73 13.02
C PHE A 379 6.32 -4.57 11.85
N VAL A 380 7.49 -5.20 12.03
CA VAL A 380 8.08 -6.11 11.02
C VAL A 380 7.16 -7.31 10.80
N ALA A 381 6.58 -7.87 11.87
CA ALA A 381 5.69 -9.02 11.81
C ALA A 381 4.43 -8.76 10.96
N VAL A 382 3.87 -7.54 10.96
CA VAL A 382 2.74 -7.17 10.08
C VAL A 382 3.09 -7.39 8.61
N HIS A 383 4.26 -6.94 8.19
CA HIS A 383 4.69 -7.00 6.79
C HIS A 383 5.21 -8.39 6.42
N VAL A 384 5.90 -9.08 7.34
CA VAL A 384 6.28 -10.49 7.16
C VAL A 384 5.02 -11.35 7.02
N ALA A 385 4.01 -11.17 7.87
CA ALA A 385 2.74 -11.89 7.77
C ALA A 385 2.06 -11.62 6.41
N ALA A 386 2.13 -10.39 5.91
CA ALA A 386 1.59 -10.04 4.59
C ALA A 386 2.30 -10.78 3.46
N ILE A 387 3.64 -10.77 3.44
CA ILE A 387 4.46 -11.48 2.46
C ILE A 387 4.20 -12.99 2.53
N VAL A 388 4.12 -13.57 3.73
CA VAL A 388 3.82 -15.00 3.92
C VAL A 388 2.43 -15.35 3.41
N CYS A 389 1.42 -14.50 3.64
CA CYS A 389 0.07 -14.71 3.13
C CYS A 389 0.06 -14.80 1.59
N VAL A 390 0.67 -13.84 0.90
CA VAL A 390 0.70 -13.85 -0.57
C VAL A 390 1.65 -14.89 -1.15
N ALA A 391 2.72 -15.28 -0.43
CA ALA A 391 3.58 -16.40 -0.84
C ALA A 391 2.81 -17.74 -0.88
N ARG A 392 1.81 -17.91 -0.02
CA ARG A 392 0.89 -19.07 -0.05
C ARG A 392 -0.03 -19.07 -1.28
N CYS A 393 -0.17 -17.94 -1.99
CA CYS A 393 -0.91 -17.87 -3.25
C CYS A 393 -0.09 -18.32 -4.47
N ARG A 394 1.15 -18.80 -4.30
CA ARG A 394 2.02 -19.23 -5.42
C ARG A 394 1.43 -20.34 -6.28
N THR A 395 0.58 -21.19 -5.70
CA THR A 395 -0.11 -22.30 -6.38
C THR A 395 -1.46 -21.90 -6.96
N ALA A 396 -1.90 -20.66 -6.72
CA ALA A 396 -3.12 -20.13 -7.31
C ALA A 396 -2.93 -19.89 -8.83
N PRO A 397 -4.03 -19.77 -9.61
CA PRO A 397 -3.95 -19.45 -11.03
C PRO A 397 -3.03 -18.26 -11.32
N PRO A 398 -2.33 -18.24 -12.49
CA PRO A 398 -1.34 -17.21 -12.83
C PRO A 398 -1.82 -15.76 -12.66
N ALA A 399 -3.11 -15.51 -12.90
CA ALA A 399 -3.71 -14.19 -12.69
C ALA A 399 -3.61 -13.72 -11.23
N ILE A 400 -3.84 -14.62 -10.27
CA ILE A 400 -3.82 -14.33 -8.83
C ILE A 400 -2.40 -14.34 -8.31
N SER A 401 -1.60 -15.35 -8.67
CA SER A 401 -0.22 -15.47 -8.17
C SER A 401 0.68 -14.32 -8.65
N GLY A 402 0.46 -13.80 -9.86
CA GLY A 402 1.13 -12.58 -10.33
C GLY A 402 0.78 -11.34 -9.52
N ILE A 403 -0.51 -11.10 -9.26
CA ILE A 403 -0.96 -9.98 -8.43
C ILE A 403 -0.45 -10.13 -6.99
N ALA A 404 -0.48 -11.34 -6.44
CA ALA A 404 0.04 -11.65 -5.12
C ALA A 404 1.54 -11.31 -5.01
N ALA A 405 2.34 -11.67 -6.02
CA ALA A 405 3.76 -11.31 -6.09
C ALA A 405 3.99 -9.79 -6.18
N ALA A 406 3.16 -9.07 -6.96
CA ALA A 406 3.24 -7.62 -7.07
C ALA A 406 2.90 -6.91 -5.74
N LEU A 407 1.91 -7.41 -5.01
CA LEU A 407 1.57 -6.92 -3.68
C LEU A 407 2.69 -7.23 -2.67
N ALA A 408 3.31 -8.41 -2.74
CA ALA A 408 4.45 -8.76 -1.92
C ALA A 408 5.63 -7.79 -2.15
N ALA A 409 5.92 -7.49 -3.43
CA ALA A 409 6.96 -6.54 -3.81
C ALA A 409 6.64 -5.12 -3.32
N GLY A 410 5.41 -4.64 -3.47
CA GLY A 410 4.99 -3.34 -2.92
C GLY A 410 5.11 -3.27 -1.40
N CYS A 411 4.75 -4.35 -0.70
CA CYS A 411 4.90 -4.47 0.75
C CYS A 411 6.38 -4.48 1.18
N LEU A 412 7.25 -5.15 0.42
CA LEU A 412 8.70 -5.16 0.66
C LEU A 412 9.29 -3.76 0.45
N VAL A 413 8.92 -3.08 -0.63
CA VAL A 413 9.32 -1.69 -0.89
C VAL A 413 8.94 -0.78 0.27
N ALA A 414 7.70 -0.89 0.78
CA ALA A 414 7.22 -0.05 1.86
C ALA A 414 8.14 -0.16 3.10
N VAL A 415 8.46 -1.38 3.54
CA VAL A 415 9.36 -1.62 4.69
C VAL A 415 10.80 -1.24 4.40
N SER A 416 11.32 -1.57 3.21
CA SER A 416 12.70 -1.25 2.84
C SER A 416 12.93 0.26 2.79
N LEU A 417 11.97 1.03 2.29
CA LEU A 417 12.09 2.49 2.23
C LEU A 417 11.99 3.16 3.61
N SER A 418 11.29 2.55 4.56
CA SER A 418 11.25 2.99 5.97
C SER A 418 12.62 2.97 6.67
N ILE A 419 13.64 2.29 6.12
CA ILE A 419 15.03 2.36 6.62
C ILE A 419 15.68 3.71 6.27
N PHE A 420 15.20 4.39 5.23
CA PHE A 420 15.84 5.59 4.70
C PHE A 420 15.17 6.91 5.12
N PHE A 421 14.05 6.88 5.84
CA PHE A 421 13.41 8.09 6.40
C PHE A 421 12.36 7.73 7.45
N ASP A 422 11.92 8.74 8.20
CA ASP A 422 10.88 8.62 9.23
C ASP A 422 9.48 8.53 8.60
N SER A 423 9.19 7.40 7.97
CA SER A 423 7.99 7.18 7.14
C SER A 423 6.65 7.47 7.82
N PHE A 424 6.54 7.38 9.15
CA PHE A 424 5.31 7.71 9.88
C PHE A 424 5.05 9.22 9.93
N SER A 425 6.07 10.05 9.78
CA SER A 425 5.92 11.52 9.70
C SER A 425 5.24 11.97 8.40
N PHE A 426 5.24 11.12 7.36
CA PHE A 426 4.73 11.45 6.03
C PHE A 426 3.37 10.76 5.77
N PRO A 427 2.27 11.51 5.57
CA PRO A 427 0.93 10.94 5.44
C PRO A 427 0.78 9.86 4.36
N LYS A 428 1.31 10.07 3.15
CA LYS A 428 1.23 9.10 2.04
C LYS A 428 2.01 7.83 2.32
N ALA A 429 3.24 7.97 2.82
CA ALA A 429 4.08 6.82 3.18
C ALA A 429 3.42 5.99 4.29
N PHE A 430 2.97 6.64 5.36
CA PHE A 430 2.23 6.02 6.44
C PHE A 430 0.96 5.29 5.97
N GLY A 431 0.17 5.94 5.11
CA GLY A 431 -1.07 5.35 4.62
C GLY A 431 -0.85 4.15 3.71
N LEU A 432 0.18 4.17 2.86
CA LEU A 432 0.53 3.04 2.01
C LEU A 432 1.19 1.90 2.78
N LEU A 433 1.94 2.20 3.86
CA LEU A 433 2.43 1.21 4.83
C LEU A 433 1.28 0.46 5.52
N ALA A 434 0.14 1.11 5.75
CA ALA A 434 -1.07 0.46 6.26
C ALA A 434 -1.77 -0.36 5.16
N LEU A 435 -1.92 0.22 3.97
CA LEU A 435 -2.71 -0.38 2.90
C LEU A 435 -2.04 -1.63 2.30
N ALA A 436 -0.72 -1.61 2.08
CA ALA A 436 0.01 -2.69 1.43
C ALA A 436 -0.18 -4.07 2.12
N PRO A 437 0.06 -4.22 3.44
CA PRO A 437 -0.18 -5.50 4.12
C PRO A 437 -1.67 -5.89 4.13
N GLY A 438 -2.57 -4.91 4.21
CA GLY A 438 -4.02 -5.14 4.11
C GLY A 438 -4.43 -5.72 2.74
N LEU A 439 -3.89 -5.19 1.64
CA LEU A 439 -4.12 -5.71 0.29
C LEU A 439 -3.56 -7.13 0.11
N CYS A 440 -2.39 -7.42 0.67
CA CYS A 440 -1.81 -8.78 0.69
C CYS A 440 -2.76 -9.77 1.38
N ALA A 441 -3.30 -9.40 2.54
CA ALA A 441 -4.27 -10.24 3.24
C ALA A 441 -5.58 -10.42 2.46
N GLY A 442 -6.07 -9.35 1.83
CA GLY A 442 -7.25 -9.40 0.95
C GLY A 442 -7.05 -10.33 -0.24
N ALA A 443 -5.89 -10.27 -0.90
CA ALA A 443 -5.52 -11.16 -2.00
C ALA A 443 -5.44 -12.63 -1.55
N TRP A 444 -4.81 -12.89 -0.40
CA TRP A 444 -4.75 -14.23 0.18
C TRP A 444 -6.13 -14.78 0.48
N ARG A 445 -6.99 -14.01 1.14
CA ARG A 445 -8.36 -14.43 1.44
C ARG A 445 -9.18 -14.70 0.17
N VAL A 446 -9.08 -13.82 -0.82
CA VAL A 446 -9.74 -14.05 -2.12
C VAL A 446 -9.25 -15.37 -2.71
N SER A 447 -7.94 -15.64 -2.69
CA SER A 447 -7.38 -16.90 -3.21
C SER A 447 -7.89 -18.15 -2.51
N GLN A 448 -8.15 -18.09 -1.20
CA GLN A 448 -8.70 -19.20 -0.42
C GLN A 448 -10.18 -19.48 -0.71
N ASN A 449 -10.91 -18.45 -1.15
CA ASN A 449 -12.33 -18.54 -1.46
C ASN A 449 -12.62 -18.93 -2.91
N LEU A 450 -11.58 -19.11 -3.76
CA LEU A 450 -11.83 -19.67 -5.08
C LEU A 450 -12.32 -21.12 -4.93
N PRO A 451 -13.45 -21.49 -5.59
CA PRO A 451 -13.92 -22.86 -5.53
C PRO A 451 -12.84 -23.82 -6.02
N LEU A 452 -12.65 -24.92 -5.26
CA LEU A 452 -11.71 -26.02 -5.47
C LEU A 452 -11.80 -26.73 -6.84
N GLN A 453 -12.56 -26.22 -7.79
CA GLN A 453 -12.68 -26.80 -9.13
C GLN A 453 -11.37 -26.70 -9.93
N PHE A 454 -10.43 -25.83 -9.54
CA PHE A 454 -9.06 -25.77 -10.10
C PHE A 454 -8.09 -26.81 -9.51
N ALA A 455 -8.43 -27.46 -8.39
CA ALA A 455 -7.57 -28.49 -7.79
C ALA A 455 -7.67 -29.84 -8.52
N THR A 456 -8.69 -30.05 -9.35
CA THR A 456 -8.95 -31.34 -10.04
C THR A 456 -8.45 -31.39 -11.48
N SER A 457 -7.95 -30.29 -12.05
CA SER A 457 -7.38 -30.28 -13.41
C SER A 457 -5.89 -30.61 -13.45
N ALA A 458 -5.20 -30.63 -12.30
CA ALA A 458 -3.78 -31.01 -12.22
C ALA A 458 -3.58 -32.54 -12.29
N ASP A 459 -4.51 -33.31 -11.72
CA ASP A 459 -4.45 -34.79 -11.72
C ASP A 459 -5.02 -35.43 -13.00
N ALA A 460 -5.58 -34.64 -13.92
CA ALA A 460 -6.14 -35.15 -15.18
C ALA A 460 -5.12 -35.20 -16.33
N HIS A 461 -3.88 -34.81 -16.08
CA HIS A 461 -2.77 -34.85 -17.04
C HIS A 461 -1.54 -35.61 -16.53
N ALA A 462 -1.71 -36.42 -15.47
CA ALA A 462 -0.71 -37.39 -15.02
C ALA A 462 -0.97 -38.78 -15.63
#